data_AF-A0A067JYK5-F1
#
_entry.id   AF-A0A067JYK5-F1
#
_cell.length_a   1.000
_cell.length_b   1.000
_cell.length_c   1.000
_cell.angle_alpha   90.00
_cell.angle_beta   90.00
_cell.angle_gamma   90.00
#
_symmetry.space_group_name_H-M   'P 1'
#
loop_
_entity.id
_entity.type
_entity.pdbx_description
1 polymer ?
#
loop_
_entity_poly.entity_id
_entity_poly.type
_entity_poly.pdbx_seq_one_letter_code
_entity_poly.pdbx_strand_id
1 'polypeptide(L)'
;MPGIELKKATPCKKRAPISIFQYNTNKSLTATAHHFHFASRLLSLVVKLSYGNRNRLLIPECEEILPPSLNSTSPRPPLFDGTTRLYLSYRSPCAQRAWVTRNYKLCMHAGTTRQDKLVAVDLENKRVWYKEVYTEEKVPALEHNGKVIAESLNIIKYIGTDPSRREFGEELLSYSETFNEMVYNSFKGETVREADPAFDVLEAAFHKFKDRPFLLGHFSLVDIAYRPFVERAHIFLSQVWKYETTKGKPKLAGWIEEMNKIDAYKETKSDPKEITEYYKKRFLVQLQQ
;
A
#
# COMPACT_ATOMS: atom_id res chain seq x y z
N MET A 1 -5.53 43.32 31.24
CA MET A 1 -5.92 41.89 31.25
C MET A 1 -7.38 41.77 30.87
N PRO A 2 -7.69 41.09 29.76
CA PRO A 2 -8.98 40.44 29.57
C PRO A 2 -8.79 38.93 29.30
N GLY A 3 -9.58 38.11 29.99
CA GLY A 3 -9.61 36.66 29.82
C GLY A 3 -10.35 36.23 28.55
N ILE A 4 -9.87 35.17 27.92
CA ILE A 4 -10.51 34.51 26.77
C ILE A 4 -11.15 33.21 27.28
N GLU A 5 -12.48 33.11 27.15
CA GLU A 5 -13.26 31.90 27.38
C GLU A 5 -12.93 30.82 26.34
N LEU A 6 -12.57 29.63 26.81
CA LEU A 6 -12.51 28.42 26.00
C LEU A 6 -13.93 27.91 25.71
N LYS A 7 -14.40 28.08 24.46
CA LYS A 7 -15.58 27.38 23.95
C LYS A 7 -15.31 25.87 23.93
N LYS A 8 -16.01 25.13 24.79
CA LYS A 8 -16.02 23.66 24.82
C LYS A 8 -16.61 23.12 23.50
N ALA A 9 -15.85 22.29 22.80
CA ALA A 9 -16.36 21.52 21.66
C ALA A 9 -17.35 20.45 22.16
N THR A 10 -18.49 20.37 21.48
CA THR A 10 -19.59 19.45 21.80
C THR A 10 -19.24 18.02 21.34
N PRO A 11 -19.57 16.96 22.09
CA PRO A 11 -19.26 15.59 21.69
C PRO A 11 -20.16 15.13 20.53
N CYS A 12 -19.55 14.56 19.49
CA CYS A 12 -20.26 13.95 18.37
C CYS A 12 -21.03 12.70 18.87
N LYS A 13 -22.34 12.64 18.53
CA LYS A 13 -23.28 11.61 18.99
C LYS A 13 -22.88 10.20 18.48
N LYS A 14 -22.79 9.24 19.40
CA LYS A 14 -22.69 7.80 19.10
C LYS A 14 -23.89 7.35 18.26
N ARG A 15 -23.67 6.77 17.08
CA ARG A 15 -24.66 5.95 16.37
C ARG A 15 -24.47 4.48 16.73
N ALA A 16 -25.57 3.82 17.04
CA ALA A 16 -25.66 2.40 17.39
C ALA A 16 -25.32 1.48 16.20
N PRO A 17 -24.91 0.23 16.45
CA PRO A 17 -24.56 -0.72 15.39
C PRO A 17 -25.81 -1.19 14.62
N ILE A 18 -25.69 -1.22 13.29
CA ILE A 18 -26.71 -1.76 12.38
C ILE A 18 -26.44 -3.25 12.22
N SER A 19 -27.42 -4.06 12.63
CA SER A 19 -27.53 -5.51 12.36
C SER A 19 -27.89 -5.76 10.90
N ILE A 20 -27.18 -6.66 10.19
CA ILE A 20 -27.59 -7.14 8.86
C ILE A 20 -27.34 -8.66 8.69
N PHE A 21 -28.44 -9.40 8.88
CA PHE A 21 -29.00 -10.54 8.13
C PHE A 21 -28.24 -11.87 7.86
N GLN A 22 -28.89 -12.94 8.33
CA GLN A 22 -28.79 -14.34 7.90
C GLN A 22 -29.32 -14.53 6.47
N TYR A 23 -28.74 -15.46 5.70
CA TYR A 23 -29.32 -15.96 4.45
C TYR A 23 -29.38 -17.48 4.43
N ASN A 24 -30.55 -17.96 4.02
CA ASN A 24 -30.99 -19.35 3.95
C ASN A 24 -30.69 -19.92 2.56
N THR A 25 -30.07 -21.10 2.47
CA THR A 25 -29.81 -21.80 1.20
C THR A 25 -30.93 -22.77 0.90
N ASN A 26 -31.48 -22.75 -0.32
CA ASN A 26 -31.94 -23.95 -1.05
C ASN A 26 -32.50 -23.59 -2.44
N LYS A 27 -31.91 -24.19 -3.49
CA LYS A 27 -32.62 -25.09 -4.42
C LYS A 27 -31.66 -25.65 -5.47
N SER A 28 -31.68 -26.98 -5.59
CA SER A 28 -31.03 -27.76 -6.64
C SER A 28 -31.84 -27.73 -7.93
N LEU A 29 -31.18 -28.02 -9.05
CA LEU A 29 -31.79 -28.58 -10.25
C LEU A 29 -30.78 -29.54 -10.91
N THR A 30 -31.22 -30.77 -11.07
CA THR A 30 -30.54 -31.90 -11.72
C THR A 30 -30.79 -31.86 -13.22
N ALA A 31 -29.78 -32.21 -14.02
CA ALA A 31 -29.97 -32.62 -15.42
C ALA A 31 -28.96 -33.70 -15.79
N THR A 32 -29.48 -34.71 -16.48
CA THR A 32 -28.99 -36.07 -16.62
C THR A 32 -27.82 -36.25 -17.60
N ALA A 33 -26.88 -37.10 -17.19
CA ALA A 33 -25.79 -37.62 -17.99
C ALA A 33 -26.30 -38.50 -19.13
N HIS A 34 -25.61 -38.47 -20.28
CA HIS A 34 -25.37 -39.58 -21.23
C HIS A 34 -25.08 -39.07 -22.66
N HIS A 35 -24.22 -38.05 -22.85
CA HIS A 35 -23.57 -37.78 -24.16
C HIS A 35 -22.13 -37.21 -24.02
N PHE A 36 -21.54 -37.24 -22.81
CA PHE A 36 -20.33 -36.45 -22.50
C PHE A 36 -18.98 -37.17 -22.57
N HIS A 37 -18.93 -38.47 -22.90
CA HIS A 37 -17.68 -39.23 -22.75
C HIS A 37 -16.69 -39.16 -23.92
N PHE A 38 -17.11 -38.76 -25.14
CA PHE A 38 -16.19 -38.66 -26.27
C PHE A 38 -15.69 -37.22 -26.54
N ALA A 39 -16.53 -36.21 -26.25
CA ALA A 39 -16.12 -34.80 -26.31
C ALA A 39 -15.20 -34.39 -25.14
N SER A 40 -15.22 -35.11 -24.02
CA SER A 40 -14.42 -34.80 -22.83
C SER A 40 -12.91 -35.01 -23.04
N ARG A 41 -12.49 -35.99 -23.86
CA ARG A 41 -11.05 -36.26 -24.07
C ARG A 41 -10.39 -35.31 -25.05
N LEU A 42 -11.08 -34.91 -26.12
CA LEU A 42 -10.60 -33.88 -27.05
C LEU A 42 -10.65 -32.48 -26.42
N LEU A 43 -11.69 -32.17 -25.64
CA LEU A 43 -11.72 -30.92 -24.86
C LEU A 43 -10.66 -30.93 -23.75
N SER A 44 -10.39 -32.06 -23.08
CA SER A 44 -9.30 -32.15 -22.08
C SER A 44 -7.91 -31.98 -22.69
N LEU A 45 -7.69 -32.46 -23.92
CA LEU A 45 -6.40 -32.30 -24.60
C LEU A 45 -6.23 -30.89 -25.20
N VAL A 46 -7.29 -30.29 -25.75
CA VAL A 46 -7.29 -28.88 -26.23
C VAL A 46 -7.25 -27.90 -25.05
N VAL A 47 -7.89 -28.22 -23.92
CA VAL A 47 -7.74 -27.46 -22.67
C VAL A 47 -6.32 -27.66 -22.12
N LYS A 48 -5.75 -28.87 -22.06
CA LYS A 48 -4.35 -29.06 -21.61
C LYS A 48 -3.31 -28.39 -22.52
N LEU A 49 -3.55 -28.29 -23.83
CA LEU A 49 -2.68 -27.61 -24.77
C LEU A 49 -2.92 -26.07 -24.83
N SER A 50 -4.07 -25.57 -24.35
CA SER A 50 -4.35 -24.12 -24.22
C SER A 50 -4.20 -23.55 -22.79
N TYR A 51 -4.13 -24.43 -21.79
CA TYR A 51 -3.84 -24.18 -20.37
C TYR A 51 -2.45 -24.69 -19.94
N GLY A 52 -1.61 -25.10 -20.87
CA GLY A 52 -0.18 -25.20 -20.63
C GLY A 52 0.38 -23.80 -20.42
N ASN A 53 0.70 -23.47 -19.17
CA ASN A 53 1.53 -22.33 -18.75
C ASN A 53 0.86 -20.94 -18.62
N ARG A 54 -0.28 -20.84 -17.89
CA ARG A 54 -0.88 -19.56 -17.46
C ARG A 54 -1.01 -19.38 -15.94
N ASN A 55 -0.01 -19.84 -15.17
CA ASN A 55 0.10 -19.59 -13.71
C ASN A 55 1.41 -18.92 -13.29
N ARG A 56 2.06 -18.19 -14.19
CA ARG A 56 2.99 -17.13 -13.80
C ARG A 56 2.33 -15.85 -14.28
N LEU A 57 1.96 -14.96 -13.37
CA LEU A 57 1.84 -13.54 -13.73
C LEU A 57 3.22 -13.21 -14.32
N LEU A 58 3.35 -13.20 -15.65
CA LEU A 58 4.55 -12.74 -16.34
C LEU A 58 4.48 -11.22 -16.28
N ILE A 59 4.65 -10.68 -15.07
CA ILE A 59 5.06 -9.30 -14.92
C ILE A 59 6.53 -9.30 -15.37
N PRO A 60 6.92 -8.53 -16.40
CA PRO A 60 8.31 -8.43 -16.78
C PRO A 60 9.14 -7.95 -15.58
N GLU A 61 10.33 -8.53 -15.40
CA GLU A 61 11.28 -8.11 -14.37
C GLU A 61 11.52 -6.60 -14.49
N CYS A 62 11.21 -5.86 -13.43
CA CYS A 62 11.26 -4.40 -13.39
C CYS A 62 12.58 -3.91 -12.75
N GLU A 63 13.68 -4.63 -13.02
CA GLU A 63 14.98 -4.33 -12.42
C GLU A 63 15.50 -2.95 -12.89
N GLU A 64 15.40 -1.96 -12.00
CA GLU A 64 15.83 -0.58 -12.22
C GLU A 64 17.06 -0.27 -11.36
N ILE A 65 18.11 0.28 -11.98
CA ILE A 65 19.24 0.83 -11.22
C ILE A 65 18.78 2.10 -10.51
N LEU A 66 18.70 2.03 -9.18
CA LEU A 66 18.20 3.13 -8.37
C LEU A 66 19.17 4.33 -8.38
N PRO A 67 18.70 5.55 -8.70
CA PRO A 67 19.56 6.73 -8.63
C PRO A 67 19.97 7.02 -7.18
N PRO A 68 21.17 7.58 -6.95
CA PRO A 68 21.61 7.95 -5.61
C PRO A 68 20.72 9.03 -5.00
N SER A 69 20.57 8.99 -3.67
CA SER A 69 19.86 10.02 -2.93
C SER A 69 20.57 11.36 -3.05
N LEU A 70 19.79 12.35 -3.44
CA LEU A 70 20.19 13.71 -3.61
C LEU A 70 20.29 14.41 -2.22
N ASN A 71 21.49 14.83 -1.79
CA ASN A 71 21.80 15.60 -0.55
C ASN A 71 22.04 17.14 -0.74
N SER A 72 22.35 17.91 0.30
CA SER A 72 22.52 19.37 0.20
C SER A 72 23.56 19.89 -0.81
N THR A 73 24.51 19.06 -1.27
CA THR A 73 25.57 19.49 -2.20
C THR A 73 25.26 19.23 -3.67
N SER A 74 24.26 18.40 -4.00
CA SER A 74 24.00 18.07 -5.41
C SER A 74 23.06 19.08 -6.08
N PRO A 75 23.22 19.31 -7.40
CA PRO A 75 22.47 20.33 -8.11
C PRO A 75 20.96 20.05 -8.10
N ARG A 76 20.16 21.12 -8.30
CA ARG A 76 18.72 21.00 -8.48
C ARG A 76 18.42 20.37 -9.87
N PRO A 77 17.53 19.38 -9.98
CA PRO A 77 17.02 18.93 -11.27
C PRO A 77 16.26 20.05 -12.02
N PRO A 78 16.25 20.06 -13.36
CA PRO A 78 15.37 20.97 -14.11
C PRO A 78 13.92 20.85 -13.63
N LEU A 79 13.19 21.96 -13.60
CA LEU A 79 11.77 21.99 -13.20
C LEU A 79 10.92 22.39 -14.40
N PHE A 80 9.81 21.70 -14.58
CA PHE A 80 8.81 21.89 -15.62
C PHE A 80 9.39 21.85 -17.04
N ASP A 81 10.42 21.04 -17.25
CA ASP A 81 11.08 20.82 -18.55
C ASP A 81 10.37 19.77 -19.42
N GLY A 82 9.17 19.33 -19.01
CA GLY A 82 8.40 18.28 -19.67
C GLY A 82 8.74 16.85 -19.19
N THR A 83 9.78 16.66 -18.38
CA THR A 83 10.07 15.35 -17.79
C THR A 83 9.16 15.08 -16.59
N THR A 84 8.58 13.88 -16.52
CA THR A 84 7.85 13.44 -15.32
C THR A 84 8.84 12.99 -14.25
N ARG A 85 8.75 13.54 -13.04
CA ARG A 85 9.64 13.23 -11.91
C ARG A 85 8.85 12.84 -10.67
N LEU A 86 9.18 11.68 -10.10
CA LEU A 86 8.70 11.29 -8.78
C LEU A 86 9.77 11.60 -7.73
N TYR A 87 9.55 12.66 -6.95
CA TYR A 87 10.37 13.01 -5.80
C TYR A 87 9.98 12.13 -4.62
N LEU A 88 10.95 11.37 -4.10
CA LEU A 88 10.72 10.40 -3.02
C LEU A 88 11.88 10.35 -2.05
N SER A 89 11.69 9.70 -0.90
CA SER A 89 12.78 9.17 -0.10
C SER A 89 12.61 7.66 -0.02
N TYR A 90 13.67 6.89 -0.26
CA TYR A 90 13.61 5.42 -0.25
C TYR A 90 13.11 4.85 1.09
N ARG A 91 13.27 5.61 2.18
CA ARG A 91 12.81 5.20 3.52
C ARG A 91 11.35 5.54 3.81
N SER A 92 10.71 6.42 3.03
CA SER A 92 9.36 6.93 3.31
C SER A 92 8.27 5.93 2.89
N PRO A 93 7.42 5.44 3.82
CA PRO A 93 6.30 4.56 3.45
C PRO A 93 5.27 5.26 2.55
N CYS A 94 5.03 6.56 2.77
CA CYS A 94 4.14 7.35 1.91
C CYS A 94 4.69 7.40 0.48
N ALA A 95 6.01 7.57 0.33
CA ALA A 95 6.63 7.66 -0.99
C ALA A 95 6.71 6.29 -1.68
N GLN A 96 6.85 5.22 -0.91
CA GLN A 96 6.78 3.85 -1.40
C GLN A 96 5.42 3.55 -2.06
N ARG A 97 4.30 4.11 -1.58
CA ARG A 97 2.98 3.98 -2.26
C ARG A 97 3.06 4.42 -3.73
N ALA A 98 3.61 5.61 -3.97
CA ALA A 98 3.77 6.18 -5.31
C ALA A 98 4.78 5.38 -6.15
N TRP A 99 5.87 4.92 -5.53
CA TRP A 99 6.90 4.13 -6.19
C TRP A 99 6.38 2.77 -6.67
N VAL A 100 5.67 2.03 -5.82
CA VAL A 100 5.04 0.75 -6.20
C VAL A 100 4.03 0.96 -7.33
N THR A 101 3.23 2.02 -7.27
CA THR A 101 2.24 2.33 -8.32
C THR A 101 2.92 2.65 -9.65
N ARG A 102 4.02 3.42 -9.63
CA ARG A 102 4.86 3.68 -10.80
C ARG A 102 5.41 2.38 -11.36
N ASN A 103 6.08 1.57 -10.55
CA ASN A 103 6.67 0.31 -11.01
C ASN A 103 5.60 -0.60 -11.61
N TYR A 104 4.46 -0.76 -10.94
CA TYR A 104 3.37 -1.59 -11.43
C TYR A 104 2.85 -1.11 -12.80
N LYS A 105 2.68 0.20 -12.97
CA LYS A 105 2.28 0.80 -14.25
C LYS A 105 3.32 0.58 -15.34
N LEU A 106 4.61 0.71 -15.02
CA LEU A 106 5.70 0.44 -15.96
C LEU A 106 5.71 -1.03 -16.39
N CYS A 107 5.58 -1.97 -15.45
CA CYS A 107 5.57 -3.39 -15.78
C CYS A 107 4.32 -3.79 -16.60
N MET A 108 3.16 -3.18 -16.35
CA MET A 108 1.92 -3.44 -17.10
C MET A 108 1.91 -2.84 -18.52
N HIS A 109 2.74 -1.82 -18.78
CA HIS A 109 2.82 -1.13 -20.07
C HIS A 109 4.20 -1.26 -20.73
N ALA A 110 4.91 -2.36 -20.47
CA ALA A 110 6.19 -2.66 -21.07
C ALA A 110 6.13 -2.47 -22.60
N GLY A 111 6.74 -1.40 -23.10
CA GLY A 111 6.63 -0.91 -24.48
C GLY A 111 6.29 0.58 -24.60
N THR A 112 5.81 1.24 -23.54
CA THR A 112 5.63 2.70 -23.53
C THR A 112 6.88 3.36 -22.97
N THR A 113 7.54 4.21 -23.76
CA THR A 113 8.77 4.96 -23.46
C THR A 113 8.60 6.04 -22.38
N ARG A 114 7.64 5.89 -21.45
CA ARG A 114 7.46 6.80 -20.32
C ARG A 114 8.41 6.40 -19.19
N GLN A 115 9.65 6.87 -19.27
CA GLN A 115 10.60 6.83 -18.18
C GLN A 115 10.26 7.94 -17.16
N ASP A 116 9.26 7.69 -16.31
CA ASP A 116 9.05 8.54 -15.14
C ASP A 116 10.34 8.48 -14.30
N LYS A 117 11.07 9.59 -14.14
CA LYS A 117 12.36 9.57 -13.45
C LYS A 117 12.16 9.55 -11.94
N LEU A 118 12.83 8.64 -11.26
CA LEU A 118 12.95 8.70 -9.80
C LEU A 118 13.93 9.79 -9.41
N VAL A 119 13.52 10.65 -8.48
CA VAL A 119 14.37 11.65 -7.85
C VAL A 119 14.36 11.38 -6.35
N ALA A 120 15.31 10.55 -5.91
CA ALA A 120 15.47 10.25 -4.50
C ALA A 120 16.07 11.45 -3.77
N VAL A 121 15.42 11.93 -2.72
CA VAL A 121 15.80 13.09 -1.90
C VAL A 121 16.15 12.61 -0.50
N ASP A 122 17.28 13.09 0.02
CA ASP A 122 17.63 12.91 1.43
C ASP A 122 16.83 13.87 2.32
N LEU A 123 16.05 13.32 3.26
CA LEU A 123 15.20 14.07 4.18
C LEU A 123 15.90 14.48 5.47
N GLU A 124 17.07 13.91 5.80
CA GLU A 124 17.83 14.26 7.00
C GLU A 124 18.81 15.41 6.70
N ASN A 125 19.41 15.39 5.51
CA ASN A 125 20.23 16.48 4.99
C ASN A 125 19.44 17.31 3.96
N LYS A 126 18.36 17.95 4.45
CA LYS A 126 17.36 18.63 3.62
C LYS A 126 17.99 19.74 2.76
N ARG A 127 17.54 19.79 1.52
CA ARG A 127 18.03 20.69 0.48
C ARG A 127 17.29 22.02 0.49
N VAL A 128 18.03 23.12 0.35
CA VAL A 128 17.45 24.48 0.20
C VAL A 128 16.49 24.59 -0.99
N TRP A 129 16.72 23.82 -2.06
CA TRP A 129 15.95 23.95 -3.29
C TRP A 129 14.67 23.11 -3.33
N TYR A 130 14.49 22.11 -2.47
CA TYR A 130 13.32 21.22 -2.57
C TYR A 130 12.00 21.97 -2.32
N LYS A 131 12.04 23.03 -1.49
CA LYS A 131 10.95 23.99 -1.31
C LYS A 131 10.48 24.67 -2.61
N GLU A 132 11.33 24.75 -3.64
CA GLU A 132 10.99 25.27 -4.96
C GLU A 132 10.14 24.27 -5.77
N VAL A 133 10.26 22.97 -5.45
CA VAL A 133 9.44 21.90 -6.05
C VAL A 133 8.13 21.77 -5.29
N TYR A 134 8.22 21.64 -3.97
CA TYR A 134 7.07 21.51 -3.11
C TYR A 134 7.31 22.22 -1.78
N THR A 135 6.52 23.26 -1.53
CA THR A 135 6.70 24.20 -0.42
C THR A 135 6.61 23.57 0.97
N GLU A 136 5.88 22.46 1.10
CA GLU A 136 5.75 21.71 2.36
C GLU A 136 6.97 20.83 2.68
N GLU A 137 7.92 20.70 1.75
CA GLU A 137 9.16 19.92 1.89
C GLU A 137 8.93 18.46 2.33
N LYS A 138 7.76 17.90 1.96
CA LYS A 138 7.37 16.51 2.19
C LYS A 138 7.54 15.69 0.91
N VAL A 139 7.66 14.37 1.07
CA VAL A 139 7.63 13.40 -0.03
C VAL A 139 6.53 12.36 0.23
N PRO A 140 5.90 11.80 -0.81
CA PRO A 140 6.20 11.98 -2.23
C PRO A 140 5.64 13.28 -2.84
N ALA A 141 6.25 13.72 -3.94
CA ALA A 141 5.70 14.71 -4.85
C ALA A 141 5.94 14.27 -6.30
N LEU A 142 4.92 14.40 -7.16
CA LEU A 142 4.97 14.04 -8.56
C LEU A 142 4.91 15.30 -9.41
N GLU A 143 5.99 15.61 -10.13
CA GLU A 143 6.00 16.62 -11.18
C GLU A 143 5.52 15.97 -12.49
N HIS A 144 4.43 16.49 -13.06
CA HIS A 144 3.85 15.98 -14.30
C HIS A 144 3.03 17.11 -14.97
N ASN A 145 3.20 17.30 -16.29
CA ASN A 145 2.43 18.27 -17.10
C ASN A 145 2.41 19.70 -16.51
N GLY A 146 3.57 20.20 -16.08
CA GLY A 146 3.71 21.57 -15.55
C GLY A 146 3.07 21.77 -14.17
N LYS A 147 2.73 20.68 -13.46
CA LYS A 147 2.12 20.72 -12.12
C LYS A 147 2.85 19.78 -11.18
N VAL A 148 2.74 20.08 -9.89
CA VAL A 148 3.20 19.19 -8.82
C VAL A 148 1.98 18.64 -8.08
N ILE A 149 1.88 17.32 -8.02
CA ILE A 149 0.86 16.58 -7.29
C ILE A 149 1.52 16.02 -6.03
N ALA A 150 1.04 16.44 -4.87
CA ALA A 150 1.51 15.95 -3.58
C ALA A 150 0.44 15.06 -2.94
N GLU A 151 0.74 14.54 -1.75
CA GLU A 151 -0.03 13.54 -1.01
C GLU A 151 -0.05 12.16 -1.68
N SER A 152 0.45 11.16 -0.95
CA SER A 152 0.66 9.81 -1.51
C SER A 152 -0.61 9.19 -2.10
N LEU A 153 -1.77 9.35 -1.44
CA LEU A 153 -3.05 8.82 -1.91
C LEU A 153 -3.53 9.53 -3.19
N ASN A 154 -3.28 10.84 -3.32
CA ASN A 154 -3.62 11.57 -4.55
C ASN A 154 -2.73 11.13 -5.71
N ILE A 155 -1.43 10.92 -5.46
CA ILE A 155 -0.49 10.46 -6.48
C ILE A 155 -0.86 9.07 -6.98
N ILE A 156 -1.13 8.10 -6.10
CA ILE A 156 -1.48 6.75 -6.56
C ILE A 156 -2.80 6.73 -7.34
N LYS A 157 -3.78 7.57 -6.98
CA LYS A 157 -5.03 7.76 -7.73
C LYS A 157 -4.82 8.44 -9.08
N TYR A 158 -3.83 9.34 -9.18
CA TYR A 158 -3.48 10.01 -10.44
C TYR A 158 -2.75 9.07 -11.39
N ILE A 159 -1.83 8.23 -10.87
CA ILE A 159 -1.03 7.30 -11.68
C ILE A 159 -1.85 6.07 -12.07
N GLY A 160 -2.56 5.47 -11.11
CA GLY A 160 -3.31 4.24 -11.28
C GLY A 160 -4.74 4.46 -11.76
N THR A 161 -5.29 3.47 -12.45
CA THR A 161 -6.67 3.47 -12.92
C THR A 161 -7.33 2.18 -12.43
N ASP A 162 -8.00 2.21 -11.27
CA ASP A 162 -8.85 1.10 -10.84
C ASP A 162 -10.33 1.51 -10.91
N PRO A 163 -11.04 1.13 -11.99
CA PRO A 163 -12.45 1.46 -12.14
C PRO A 163 -13.37 0.55 -11.29
N SER A 164 -12.84 -0.47 -10.62
CA SER A 164 -13.65 -1.52 -10.00
C SER A 164 -13.87 -1.30 -8.51
N ARG A 165 -15.06 -1.68 -8.01
CA ARG A 165 -15.38 -1.79 -6.56
C ARG A 165 -15.11 -0.49 -5.77
N ARG A 166 -15.37 0.65 -6.43
CA ARG A 166 -14.98 1.99 -6.02
C ARG A 166 -15.44 2.38 -4.61
N GLU A 167 -16.68 2.09 -4.22
CA GLU A 167 -17.18 2.54 -2.91
C GLU A 167 -16.41 1.92 -1.73
N PHE A 168 -16.26 0.59 -1.73
CA PHE A 168 -15.49 -0.08 -0.67
C PHE A 168 -13.99 0.23 -0.75
N GLY A 169 -13.45 0.39 -1.95
CA GLY A 169 -12.07 0.84 -2.13
C GLY A 169 -11.83 2.24 -1.56
N GLU A 170 -12.75 3.18 -1.78
CA GLU A 170 -12.67 4.54 -1.22
C GLU A 170 -12.83 4.54 0.30
N GLU A 171 -13.70 3.70 0.86
CA GLU A 171 -13.83 3.50 2.31
C GLU A 171 -12.51 3.03 2.93
N LEU A 172 -11.87 2.00 2.36
CA LEU A 172 -10.57 1.51 2.83
C LEU A 172 -9.46 2.55 2.64
N LEU A 173 -9.43 3.26 1.50
CA LEU A 173 -8.45 4.34 1.30
C LEU A 173 -8.61 5.45 2.36
N SER A 174 -9.85 5.82 2.69
CA SER A 174 -10.15 6.78 3.74
C SER A 174 -9.73 6.28 5.12
N TYR A 175 -9.89 4.99 5.41
CA TYR A 175 -9.48 4.40 6.69
C TYR A 175 -7.96 4.25 6.83
N SER A 176 -7.20 4.28 5.72
CA SER A 176 -5.75 4.01 5.74
C SER A 176 -4.96 4.95 6.65
N GLU A 177 -5.34 6.23 6.77
CA GLU A 177 -4.66 7.16 7.67
C GLU A 177 -5.00 6.89 9.15
N THR A 178 -6.23 6.47 9.46
CA THR A 178 -6.60 6.01 10.80
C THR A 178 -5.82 4.75 11.18
N PHE A 179 -5.67 3.79 10.26
CA PHE A 179 -4.82 2.62 10.46
C PHE A 179 -3.38 3.03 10.78
N ASN A 180 -2.81 3.95 10.00
CA ASN A 180 -1.44 4.46 10.23
C ASN A 180 -1.29 5.09 11.61
N GLU A 181 -2.25 5.92 12.03
CA GLU A 181 -2.24 6.57 13.34
C GLU A 181 -2.27 5.55 14.48
N MET A 182 -3.19 4.59 14.42
CA MET A 182 -3.31 3.54 15.44
C MET A 182 -2.01 2.73 15.59
N VAL A 183 -1.42 2.33 14.46
CA VAL A 183 -0.16 1.56 14.43
C VAL A 183 1.01 2.38 14.96
N TYR A 184 1.17 3.65 14.55
CA TYR A 184 2.29 4.46 15.03
C TYR A 184 2.14 4.87 16.50
N ASN A 185 0.91 5.01 16.98
CA ASN A 185 0.66 5.27 18.40
C ASN A 185 1.00 4.06 19.27
N SER A 186 0.77 2.84 18.79
CA SER A 186 1.14 1.62 19.53
C SER A 186 2.66 1.48 19.74
N PHE A 187 3.49 2.16 18.93
CA PHE A 187 4.94 2.15 19.11
C PHE A 187 5.40 2.97 20.33
N LYS A 188 4.54 3.84 20.84
CA LYS A 188 4.76 4.69 22.02
C LYS A 188 3.97 4.22 23.24
N GLY A 189 3.02 3.30 23.03
CA GLY A 189 2.10 2.84 24.05
C GLY A 189 2.76 1.98 25.12
N GLU A 190 2.01 1.74 26.20
CA GLU A 190 2.43 0.85 27.28
C GLU A 190 2.43 -0.60 26.80
N THR A 191 1.57 -0.94 25.83
CA THR A 191 1.44 -2.30 25.33
C THR A 191 1.51 -2.40 23.81
N VAL A 192 2.27 -3.38 23.34
CA VAL A 192 2.40 -3.71 21.90
C VAL A 192 1.08 -4.11 21.24
N ARG A 193 0.07 -4.49 22.05
CA ARG A 193 -1.26 -4.93 21.60
C ARG A 193 -2.18 -3.80 21.16
N GLU A 194 -1.80 -2.54 21.40
CA GLU A 194 -2.60 -1.38 20.94
C GLU A 194 -2.74 -1.31 19.42
N ALA A 195 -1.88 -2.00 18.66
CA ALA A 195 -2.03 -2.13 17.21
C ALA A 195 -3.10 -3.15 16.77
N ASP A 196 -3.51 -4.08 17.65
CA ASP A 196 -4.38 -5.21 17.30
C ASP A 196 -5.68 -4.77 16.62
N PRO A 197 -6.41 -3.75 17.12
CA PRO A 197 -7.67 -3.35 16.51
C PRO A 197 -7.50 -2.87 15.05
N ALA A 198 -6.37 -2.25 14.71
CA ALA A 198 -6.09 -1.80 13.35
C ALA A 198 -5.88 -3.00 12.40
N PHE A 199 -5.16 -4.03 12.87
CA PHE A 199 -4.95 -5.25 12.10
C PHE A 199 -6.21 -6.14 12.05
N ASP A 200 -7.06 -6.13 13.09
CA ASP A 200 -8.34 -6.84 13.10
C ASP A 200 -9.30 -6.28 12.04
N VAL A 201 -9.32 -4.96 11.84
CA VAL A 201 -10.09 -4.33 10.76
C VAL A 201 -9.59 -4.79 9.38
N LEU A 202 -8.27 -4.88 9.17
CA LEU A 202 -7.72 -5.41 7.92
C LEU A 202 -8.09 -6.89 7.71
N GLU A 203 -7.96 -7.72 8.75
CA GLU A 203 -8.37 -9.14 8.68
C GLU A 203 -9.84 -9.26 8.26
N ALA A 204 -10.72 -8.48 8.90
CA ALA A 204 -12.14 -8.45 8.56
C ALA A 204 -12.39 -7.97 7.11
N ALA A 205 -11.63 -6.99 6.62
CA ALA A 205 -11.76 -6.50 5.25
C ALA A 205 -11.46 -7.61 4.21
N PHE A 206 -10.45 -8.46 4.45
CA PHE A 206 -10.14 -9.58 3.56
C PHE A 206 -11.27 -10.61 3.45
N HIS A 207 -12.12 -10.74 4.48
CA HIS A 207 -13.26 -11.66 4.44
C HIS A 207 -14.37 -11.22 3.48
N LYS A 208 -14.39 -9.96 3.02
CA LYS A 208 -15.41 -9.45 2.11
C LYS A 208 -15.39 -10.13 0.74
N PHE A 209 -14.22 -10.53 0.26
CA PHE A 209 -14.04 -11.20 -1.03
C PHE A 209 -13.45 -12.59 -0.84
N LYS A 210 -14.34 -13.56 -0.63
CA LYS A 210 -13.99 -14.97 -0.38
C LYS A 210 -13.00 -15.49 -1.42
N ASP A 211 -12.03 -16.26 -0.94
CA ASP A 211 -11.02 -16.98 -1.73
C ASP A 211 -10.13 -16.11 -2.63
N ARG A 212 -10.04 -14.81 -2.34
CA ARG A 212 -9.13 -13.89 -3.00
C ARG A 212 -8.17 -13.27 -2.00
N PRO A 213 -6.89 -13.09 -2.37
CA PRO A 213 -5.87 -12.71 -1.39
C PRO A 213 -5.73 -11.20 -1.17
N PHE A 214 -6.38 -10.35 -1.97
CA PHE A 214 -6.23 -8.88 -1.93
C PHE A 214 -7.47 -8.19 -1.35
N LEU A 215 -7.31 -6.95 -0.89
CA LEU A 215 -8.37 -6.20 -0.19
C LEU A 215 -9.62 -5.97 -1.05
N LEU A 216 -9.47 -5.84 -2.38
CA LEU A 216 -10.58 -5.76 -3.34
C LEU A 216 -10.82 -7.08 -4.11
N GLY A 217 -10.21 -8.17 -3.65
CA GLY A 217 -10.23 -9.48 -4.28
C GLY A 217 -9.27 -9.63 -5.49
N HIS A 218 -8.61 -8.55 -5.88
CA HIS A 218 -7.52 -8.50 -6.86
C HIS A 218 -6.57 -7.37 -6.44
N PHE A 219 -5.33 -7.40 -6.93
CA PHE A 219 -4.34 -6.37 -6.61
C PHE A 219 -4.84 -4.99 -7.06
N SER A 220 -4.79 -4.02 -6.15
CA SER A 220 -5.40 -2.71 -6.32
C SER A 220 -4.58 -1.61 -5.65
N LEU A 221 -4.99 -0.35 -5.88
CA LEU A 221 -4.42 0.81 -5.17
C LEU A 221 -4.62 0.72 -3.64
N VAL A 222 -5.64 0.00 -3.19
CA VAL A 222 -5.89 -0.21 -1.76
C VAL A 222 -4.77 -1.04 -1.15
N ASP A 223 -4.35 -2.13 -1.80
CA ASP A 223 -3.23 -2.95 -1.32
C ASP A 223 -1.94 -2.13 -1.24
N ILE A 224 -1.69 -1.29 -2.26
CA ILE A 224 -0.54 -0.37 -2.30
C ILE A 224 -0.61 0.66 -1.17
N ALA A 225 -1.80 1.17 -0.82
CA ALA A 225 -1.97 2.14 0.25
C ALA A 225 -1.59 1.58 1.64
N TYR A 226 -1.88 0.30 1.90
CA TYR A 226 -1.62 -0.33 3.19
C TYR A 226 -0.24 -0.97 3.30
N ARG A 227 0.25 -1.60 2.22
CA ARG A 227 1.41 -2.50 2.30
C ARG A 227 2.68 -1.87 2.87
N PRO A 228 3.11 -0.66 2.46
CA PRO A 228 4.30 -0.01 3.03
C PRO A 228 4.26 0.15 4.56
N PHE A 229 3.06 0.37 5.11
CA PHE A 229 2.87 0.60 6.54
C PHE A 229 2.79 -0.73 7.30
N VAL A 230 2.05 -1.71 6.76
CA VAL A 230 2.04 -3.07 7.31
C VAL A 230 3.43 -3.69 7.30
N GLU A 231 4.23 -3.48 6.24
CA GLU A 231 5.63 -3.93 6.16
C GLU A 231 6.45 -3.42 7.33
N ARG A 232 6.47 -2.10 7.55
CA ARG A 232 7.26 -1.48 8.61
C ARG A 232 6.76 -1.85 9.99
N ALA A 233 5.45 -1.90 10.19
CA ALA A 233 4.85 -2.32 11.46
C ALA A 233 5.20 -3.76 11.80
N HIS A 234 5.06 -4.68 10.84
CA HIS A 234 5.40 -6.09 11.03
C HIS A 234 6.88 -6.27 11.39
N ILE A 235 7.78 -5.59 10.67
CA ILE A 235 9.22 -5.61 10.96
C ILE A 235 9.49 -5.07 12.37
N PHE A 236 9.01 -3.86 12.66
CA PHE A 236 9.36 -3.16 13.90
C PHE A 236 8.80 -3.87 15.14
N LEU A 237 7.52 -4.26 15.10
CA LEU A 237 6.86 -4.95 16.21
C LEU A 237 7.52 -6.30 16.52
N SER A 238 7.90 -7.05 15.48
CA SER A 238 8.63 -8.31 15.62
C SER A 238 10.05 -8.09 16.14
N GLN A 239 10.81 -7.15 15.60
CA GLN A 239 12.22 -6.97 15.98
C GLN A 239 12.38 -6.46 17.42
N VAL A 240 11.54 -5.51 17.85
CA VAL A 240 11.64 -4.87 19.16
C VAL A 240 10.93 -5.65 20.26
N TRP A 241 9.71 -6.12 20.04
CA TRP A 241 8.88 -6.76 21.07
C TRP A 241 8.62 -8.24 20.84
N LYS A 242 9.21 -8.85 19.80
CA LYS A 242 8.92 -10.25 19.38
C LYS A 242 7.42 -10.49 19.14
N TYR A 243 6.70 -9.43 18.76
CA TYR A 243 5.28 -9.47 18.56
C TYR A 243 4.92 -9.92 17.13
N GLU A 244 4.02 -10.89 17.03
CA GLU A 244 3.59 -11.45 15.75
C GLU A 244 2.24 -10.85 15.34
N THR A 245 2.27 -9.88 14.43
CA THR A 245 1.05 -9.17 13.99
C THR A 245 0.08 -10.06 13.20
N THR A 246 0.54 -11.20 12.68
CA THR A 246 -0.26 -12.15 11.90
C THR A 246 -0.92 -13.24 12.73
N LYS A 247 -0.62 -13.30 14.04
CA LYS A 247 -1.17 -14.35 14.91
C LYS A 247 -2.70 -14.24 14.97
N GLY A 248 -3.37 -15.32 14.58
CA GLY A 248 -4.84 -15.36 14.47
C GLY A 248 -5.43 -14.58 13.30
N LYS A 249 -4.60 -14.10 12.36
CA LYS A 249 -5.00 -13.30 11.19
C LYS A 249 -4.52 -13.96 9.88
N PRO A 250 -5.05 -15.14 9.53
CA PRO A 250 -4.57 -15.92 8.39
C PRO A 250 -4.75 -15.22 7.04
N LYS A 251 -5.77 -14.36 6.86
CA LYS A 251 -5.94 -13.64 5.59
C LYS A 251 -4.90 -12.56 5.42
N LEU A 252 -4.58 -11.82 6.48
CA LEU A 252 -3.46 -10.87 6.50
C LEU A 252 -2.13 -11.57 6.19
N ALA A 253 -1.88 -12.74 6.79
CA ALA A 253 -0.67 -13.52 6.50
C ALA A 253 -0.58 -13.90 5.02
N GLY A 254 -1.65 -14.46 4.46
CA GLY A 254 -1.71 -14.82 3.03
C GLY A 254 -1.57 -13.60 2.11
N TRP A 255 -2.15 -12.45 2.47
CA TRP A 255 -1.98 -11.21 1.71
C TRP A 255 -0.53 -10.73 1.71
N ILE A 256 0.19 -10.82 2.83
CA ILE A 256 1.63 -10.48 2.90
C ILE A 256 2.43 -11.39 1.95
N GLU A 257 2.14 -12.69 1.93
CA GLU A 257 2.79 -13.63 1.02
C GLU A 257 2.53 -13.29 -0.46
N GLU A 258 1.29 -13.01 -0.82
CA GLU A 258 0.93 -12.65 -2.20
C GLU A 258 1.53 -11.29 -2.62
N MET A 259 1.55 -10.30 -1.72
CA MET A 259 2.22 -9.03 -1.98
C MET A 259 3.71 -9.22 -2.24
N ASN A 260 4.39 -10.09 -1.48
CA ASN A 260 5.81 -10.39 -1.71
C ASN A 260 6.09 -11.11 -3.05
N LYS A 261 5.07 -11.55 -3.80
CA LYS A 261 5.26 -12.12 -5.15
C LYS A 261 5.25 -11.06 -6.26
N ILE A 262 4.84 -9.82 -5.96
CA ILE A 262 4.72 -8.73 -6.94
C ILE A 262 6.07 -8.03 -7.09
N ASP A 263 6.68 -8.10 -8.29
CA ASP A 263 7.99 -7.49 -8.58
C ASP A 263 8.02 -5.99 -8.30
N ALA A 264 7.01 -5.28 -8.80
CA ALA A 264 6.82 -3.85 -8.56
C ALA A 264 6.78 -3.44 -7.07
N TYR A 265 6.43 -4.36 -6.16
CA TYR A 265 6.51 -4.12 -4.73
C TYR A 265 7.86 -4.55 -4.14
N LYS A 266 8.35 -5.74 -4.51
CA LYS A 266 9.61 -6.32 -3.99
C LYS A 266 10.79 -5.37 -4.12
N GLU A 267 10.92 -4.70 -5.27
CA GLU A 267 12.00 -3.76 -5.57
C GLU A 267 12.01 -2.51 -4.68
N THR A 268 10.88 -2.22 -4.03
CA THR A 268 10.71 -1.01 -3.22
C THR A 268 10.88 -1.25 -1.72
N LYS A 269 11.09 -2.51 -1.32
CA LYS A 269 11.18 -2.91 0.09
C LYS A 269 12.36 -2.23 0.76
N SER A 270 12.15 -1.83 2.01
CA SER A 270 13.21 -1.24 2.81
C SER A 270 14.00 -2.32 3.56
N ASP A 271 15.26 -2.04 3.90
CA ASP A 271 16.06 -2.94 4.72
C ASP A 271 15.47 -3.04 6.14
N PRO A 272 15.22 -4.26 6.66
CA PRO A 272 14.63 -4.43 7.99
C PRO A 272 15.47 -3.86 9.14
N LYS A 273 16.80 -3.87 9.04
CA LYS A 273 17.68 -3.31 10.07
C LYS A 273 17.60 -1.78 10.05
N GLU A 274 17.66 -1.18 8.87
CA GLU A 274 17.51 0.28 8.71
C GLU A 274 16.17 0.78 9.27
N ILE A 275 15.05 0.09 8.96
CA ILE A 275 13.73 0.42 9.52
C ILE A 275 13.78 0.37 11.04
N THR A 276 14.33 -0.73 11.60
CA THR A 276 14.35 -0.96 13.04
C THR A 276 15.14 0.11 13.77
N GLU A 277 16.34 0.42 13.29
CA GLU A 277 17.21 1.44 13.89
C GLU A 277 16.57 2.84 13.81
N TYR A 278 16.01 3.19 12.64
CA TYR A 278 15.34 4.46 12.45
C TYR A 278 14.11 4.61 13.36
N TYR A 279 13.27 3.57 13.46
CA TYR A 279 12.05 3.61 14.28
C TYR A 279 12.36 3.59 15.78
N LYS A 280 13.41 2.90 16.23
CA LYS A 280 13.90 3.02 17.61
C LYS A 280 14.23 4.48 17.95
N LYS A 281 15.01 5.15 17.10
CA LYS A 281 15.36 6.58 17.27
C LYS A 281 14.12 7.47 17.27
N ARG A 282 13.17 7.20 16.38
CA ARG A 282 11.99 8.04 16.18
C ARG A 282 10.92 7.88 17.27
N PHE A 283 10.70 6.67 17.78
CA PHE A 283 9.55 6.35 18.63
C PHE A 283 9.93 5.98 20.07
N LEU A 284 11.13 5.43 20.31
CA LEU A 284 11.51 4.95 21.64
C LEU A 284 12.42 5.92 22.42
N VAL A 285 13.19 6.78 21.72
CA VAL A 285 14.08 7.75 22.39
C VAL A 285 13.30 8.84 23.13
N GLN A 286 12.04 9.09 22.78
CA GLN A 286 11.16 10.04 23.50
C GLN A 286 10.54 9.48 24.79
N LEU A 287 10.73 8.19 25.11
CA LEU A 287 10.18 7.56 26.33
C LEU A 287 11.18 7.58 27.52
N GLN A 288 12.34 8.23 27.36
CA GLN A 288 13.42 8.29 28.36
C GLN A 288 13.67 9.70 28.93
N GLN A 289 12.78 10.66 28.67
CA GLN A 289 12.79 12.02 29.24
C GLN A 289 11.44 12.29 29.91
#